data_AF-A0A6V7LJD1-F1
#
_entry.id   AF-A0A6V7LJD1-F1
#
_cell.length_a   1.000
_cell.length_b   1.000
_cell.length_c   1.000
_cell.angle_alpha   90.00
_cell.angle_beta   90.00
_cell.angle_gamma   90.00
#
_symmetry.space_group_name_H-M   'P 1'
#
loop_
_entity.id
_entity.type
_entity.pdbx_description
1 polymer ?
#
loop_
_entity_poly.entity_id
_entity_poly.type
_entity_poly.pdbx_seq_one_letter_code
_entity_poly.pdbx_strand_id
1 'polypeptide(L)'
;CFARHLPQRCISLIIRGFGSIMNGCEYENGDVGVCAFLPESNNVNIELMMGSKTGRCLHFNKNLQRLNPDYQPNRLSAIEPMFRRAAERLGEIKCMILITTEQFRNDEKLSEMGAIKDNVSSLWGGVVRNLTISKRDTDGISHSENVLWAAILIAGEEVRSWSVVIDRKICTKHALKKRLEEMKNKTTFYRHTVGLMLACIGRGNSLWGEHSVEASTFKEVFPDIPLLGTFGQGEFGFSFD
;
A
#
# COMPACT_ATOMS: atom_id res chain seq x y z
N CYS A 1 15.88 11.58 -14.01
CA CYS A 1 14.51 11.72 -13.48
C CYS A 1 13.68 10.53 -13.95
N PHE A 2 13.30 9.62 -13.04
CA PHE A 2 12.49 8.42 -13.36
C PHE A 2 11.15 8.76 -14.03
N ALA A 3 10.61 9.95 -13.71
CA ALA A 3 9.32 10.41 -14.17
C ALA A 3 9.17 10.53 -15.69
N ARG A 4 10.29 10.61 -16.44
CA ARG A 4 10.26 10.67 -17.92
C ARG A 4 10.00 9.30 -18.58
N HIS A 5 10.14 8.22 -17.82
CA HIS A 5 9.93 6.84 -18.26
C HIS A 5 8.56 6.31 -17.82
N LEU A 6 7.78 7.10 -17.07
CA LEU A 6 6.43 6.74 -16.68
C LEU A 6 5.46 6.88 -17.86
N PRO A 7 4.38 6.07 -17.91
CA PRO A 7 3.31 6.24 -18.87
C PRO A 7 2.71 7.65 -18.80
N GLN A 8 2.24 8.14 -19.95
CA GLN A 8 1.44 9.36 -19.99
C GLN A 8 0.07 9.13 -19.35
N ARG A 9 -0.57 10.19 -18.84
CA ARG A 9 -1.88 10.14 -18.18
C ARG A 9 -1.92 9.19 -16.98
N CYS A 10 -0.82 9.13 -16.24
CA CYS A 10 -0.68 8.29 -15.06
C CYS A 10 -0.25 9.12 -13.86
N ILE A 11 -0.76 8.75 -12.68
CA ILE A 11 -0.18 9.12 -11.39
C ILE A 11 0.58 7.89 -10.89
N SER A 12 1.87 8.07 -10.64
CA SER A 12 2.74 7.03 -10.09
C SER A 12 3.10 7.38 -8.65
N LEU A 13 2.82 6.44 -7.75
CA LEU A 13 3.31 6.45 -6.38
C LEU A 13 4.66 5.73 -6.32
N ILE A 14 5.71 6.46 -5.99
CA ILE A 14 7.06 5.94 -5.85
C ILE A 14 7.35 5.80 -4.35
N ILE A 15 7.39 4.56 -3.89
CA ILE A 15 7.68 4.18 -2.51
C ILE A 15 9.17 3.91 -2.40
N ARG A 16 9.89 4.66 -1.58
CA ARG A 16 11.29 4.35 -1.23
C ARG A 16 11.34 3.78 0.18
N GLY A 17 11.47 2.46 0.25
CA GLY A 17 11.72 1.74 1.50
C GLY A 17 13.20 1.51 1.77
N PHE A 18 13.48 0.43 2.51
CA PHE A 18 14.81 -0.02 2.92
C PHE A 18 15.28 -1.28 2.17
N GLY A 19 14.53 -1.68 1.16
CA GLY A 19 14.74 -2.88 0.37
C GLY A 19 13.46 -3.22 -0.39
N SER A 20 13.56 -4.18 -1.30
CA SER A 20 12.46 -4.57 -2.18
C SER A 20 12.17 -6.06 -2.09
N ILE A 21 10.92 -6.44 -2.34
CA ILE A 21 10.47 -7.84 -2.29
C ILE A 21 9.88 -8.18 -3.65
N MET A 22 10.33 -9.29 -4.24
CA MET A 22 9.83 -9.75 -5.54
C MET A 22 9.89 -11.27 -5.62
N ASN A 23 8.72 -11.90 -5.79
CA ASN A 23 8.55 -13.32 -6.13
C ASN A 23 9.47 -14.30 -5.38
N GLY A 24 9.44 -14.24 -4.05
CA GLY A 24 10.21 -15.16 -3.20
C GLY A 24 11.60 -14.66 -2.82
N CYS A 25 12.03 -13.52 -3.36
CA CYS A 25 13.30 -12.89 -3.03
C CYS A 25 13.08 -11.59 -2.24
N GLU A 26 13.88 -11.41 -1.20
CA GLU A 26 14.00 -10.18 -0.40
C GLU A 26 15.36 -9.55 -0.69
N TYR A 27 15.36 -8.34 -1.26
CA TYR A 27 16.53 -7.54 -1.56
C TYR A 27 16.72 -6.49 -0.47
N GLU A 28 17.18 -6.93 0.70
CA GLU A 28 17.48 -6.07 1.84
C GLU A 28 18.61 -5.09 1.50
N ASN A 29 18.45 -3.80 1.82
CA ASN A 29 19.43 -2.73 1.56
C ASN A 29 19.82 -2.52 0.08
N GLY A 30 19.04 -3.04 -0.86
CA GLY A 30 19.32 -2.94 -2.30
C GLY A 30 18.63 -1.75 -3.00
N ASP A 31 19.22 -1.28 -4.10
CA ASP A 31 18.66 -0.27 -5.00
C ASP A 31 17.80 -0.90 -6.12
N VAL A 32 16.94 -1.87 -5.77
CA VAL A 32 16.06 -2.54 -6.74
C VAL A 32 14.73 -1.80 -6.78
N GLY A 33 14.34 -1.31 -7.96
CA GLY A 33 13.01 -0.74 -8.19
C GLY A 33 12.04 -1.79 -8.73
N VAL A 34 10.88 -1.93 -8.10
CA VAL A 34 9.78 -2.76 -8.61
C VAL A 34 8.60 -1.86 -8.97
N CYS A 35 8.01 -2.09 -10.14
CA CYS A 35 6.88 -1.32 -10.63
C CYS A 35 5.68 -2.24 -10.87
N ALA A 36 4.50 -1.79 -10.46
CA ALA A 36 3.24 -2.45 -10.74
C ALA A 36 2.25 -1.42 -11.29
N PHE A 37 1.37 -1.87 -12.18
CA PHE A 37 0.26 -1.08 -12.69
C PHE A 37 -1.04 -1.63 -12.12
N LEU A 38 -1.87 -0.74 -11.59
CA LEU A 38 -3.25 -1.11 -11.28
C LEU A 38 -4.02 -1.13 -12.60
N PRO A 39 -4.65 -2.27 -12.98
CA PRO A 39 -5.32 -2.38 -14.26
C PRO A 39 -6.51 -1.42 -14.34
N GLU A 40 -6.73 -0.82 -15.50
CA GLU A 40 -7.96 -0.11 -15.79
C GLU A 40 -9.09 -1.14 -15.96
N SER A 41 -10.08 -1.08 -15.07
CA SER A 41 -11.29 -1.89 -15.15
C SER A 41 -12.50 -1.05 -14.79
N ASN A 42 -13.59 -1.20 -15.54
CA ASN A 42 -14.84 -0.50 -15.27
C ASN A 42 -15.44 -0.90 -13.91
N ASN A 43 -15.21 -2.15 -13.50
CA ASN A 43 -15.73 -2.73 -12.25
C ASN A 43 -14.85 -2.43 -11.03
N VAL A 44 -13.73 -1.73 -11.23
CA VAL A 44 -12.81 -1.31 -10.17
C VAL A 44 -12.84 0.22 -10.07
N ASN A 45 -13.10 0.71 -8.87
CA ASN A 45 -13.01 2.12 -8.53
C ASN A 45 -11.79 2.36 -7.65
N ILE A 46 -11.01 3.37 -8.03
CA ILE A 46 -9.79 3.75 -7.33
C ILE A 46 -9.88 5.24 -6.99
N GLU A 47 -9.61 5.58 -5.74
CA GLU A 47 -9.38 6.96 -5.32
C GLU A 47 -7.99 7.07 -4.67
N LEU A 48 -7.29 8.17 -4.93
CA LEU A 48 -5.99 8.49 -4.35
C LEU A 48 -6.11 9.72 -3.47
N MET A 49 -5.74 9.59 -2.20
CA MET A 49 -5.55 10.71 -1.29
C MET A 49 -4.07 10.84 -0.93
N MET A 50 -3.61 12.07 -0.71
CA MET A 50 -2.23 12.32 -0.30
C MET A 50 -2.10 13.62 0.48
N GLY A 51 -1.14 13.69 1.39
CA GLY A 51 -0.75 14.91 2.10
C GLY A 51 0.66 15.33 1.76
N SER A 52 0.87 16.58 1.32
CA SER A 52 2.19 17.11 0.98
C SER A 52 2.94 17.68 2.19
N LYS A 53 4.25 17.89 2.01
CA LYS A 53 5.11 18.59 2.99
C LYS A 53 4.72 20.05 3.21
N THR A 54 4.08 20.67 2.22
CA THR A 54 3.58 22.05 2.34
C THR A 54 2.27 22.14 3.14
N GLY A 55 1.83 21.03 3.77
CA GLY A 55 0.66 21.01 4.62
C GLY A 55 -0.67 20.93 3.87
N ARG A 56 -0.68 20.46 2.61
CA ARG A 56 -1.89 20.37 1.77
C ARG A 56 -2.31 18.92 1.56
N CYS A 57 -3.61 18.65 1.52
CA CYS A 57 -4.15 17.37 1.12
C CYS A 57 -4.85 17.47 -0.24
N LEU A 58 -4.61 16.46 -1.09
CA LEU A 58 -5.20 16.32 -2.41
C LEU A 58 -5.93 14.98 -2.51
N HIS A 59 -6.99 14.96 -3.32
CA HIS A 59 -7.84 13.80 -3.52
C HIS A 59 -8.26 13.68 -4.97
N PHE A 60 -7.97 12.55 -5.59
CA PHE A 60 -8.27 12.25 -6.99
C PHE A 60 -9.10 10.97 -7.12
N ASN A 61 -9.93 10.90 -8.15
CA ASN A 61 -10.55 9.65 -8.60
C ASN A 61 -9.70 8.93 -9.66
N LYS A 62 -10.15 7.76 -10.11
CA LYS A 62 -9.47 6.94 -11.12
C LYS A 62 -9.27 7.64 -12.46
N ASN A 63 -10.11 8.62 -12.79
CA ASN A 63 -9.99 9.44 -14.00
C ASN A 63 -9.06 10.65 -13.81
N LEU A 64 -8.32 10.70 -12.69
CA LEU A 64 -7.41 11.78 -12.31
C LEU A 64 -8.11 13.13 -12.10
N GLN A 65 -9.42 13.13 -11.91
CA GLN A 65 -10.19 14.31 -11.55
C GLN A 65 -10.04 14.58 -10.05
N ARG A 66 -9.74 15.83 -9.71
CA ARG A 66 -9.66 16.27 -8.33
C ARG A 66 -11.06 16.35 -7.70
N LEU A 67 -11.24 15.72 -6.55
CA LEU A 67 -12.52 15.62 -5.85
C LEU A 67 -12.69 16.68 -4.75
N ASN A 68 -11.60 17.19 -4.19
CA ASN A 68 -11.65 18.30 -3.24
C ASN A 68 -11.38 19.63 -3.97
N PRO A 69 -12.37 20.54 -4.07
CA PRO A 69 -12.20 21.79 -4.82
C PRO A 69 -11.14 22.70 -4.20
N ASP A 70 -11.10 22.74 -2.87
CA ASP A 70 -10.18 23.59 -2.12
C ASP A 70 -9.00 22.83 -1.53
N TYR A 71 -7.97 23.59 -1.14
CA TYR A 71 -6.87 23.08 -0.35
C TYR A 71 -7.37 22.65 1.03
N GLN A 72 -7.15 21.38 1.36
CA GLN A 72 -7.43 20.86 2.69
C GLN A 72 -6.15 20.88 3.52
N PRO A 73 -6.16 21.34 4.77
CA PRO A 73 -4.98 21.31 5.62
C PRO A 73 -4.60 19.86 5.95
N ASN A 74 -3.30 19.56 5.99
CA ASN A 74 -2.77 18.25 6.35
C ASN A 74 -2.82 18.00 7.87
N ARG A 75 -4.04 17.96 8.41
CA ARG A 75 -4.36 17.71 9.82
C ARG A 75 -5.44 16.63 9.89
N LEU A 76 -5.37 15.76 10.90
CA LEU A 76 -6.31 14.64 11.06
C LEU A 76 -7.79 15.09 11.00
N SER A 77 -8.13 16.23 11.61
CA SER A 77 -9.49 16.78 11.59
C SER A 77 -10.03 17.15 10.21
N ALA A 78 -9.15 17.38 9.23
CA ALA A 78 -9.52 17.60 7.83
C ALA A 78 -9.40 16.33 6.99
N ILE A 79 -8.55 15.38 7.38
CA ILE A 79 -8.34 14.10 6.70
C ILE A 79 -9.51 13.14 6.98
N GLU A 80 -10.03 13.08 8.21
CA GLU A 80 -11.12 12.17 8.56
C GLU A 80 -12.37 12.36 7.71
N PRO A 81 -12.88 13.58 7.52
CA PRO A 81 -14.04 13.81 6.66
C PRO A 81 -13.75 13.49 5.19
N MET A 82 -12.48 13.52 4.74
CA MET A 82 -12.14 13.08 3.38
C MET A 82 -12.34 11.58 3.21
N PHE A 83 -11.90 10.77 4.18
CA PHE A 83 -12.13 9.32 4.17
C PHE A 83 -13.62 8.97 4.24
N ARG A 84 -14.38 9.61 5.13
CA ARG A 84 -15.84 9.38 5.24
C ARG A 84 -16.54 9.65 3.91
N ARG A 85 -16.25 10.78 3.27
CA ARG A 85 -16.81 11.12 1.95
C ARG A 85 -16.39 10.14 0.84
N ALA A 86 -15.19 9.57 0.93
CA ALA A 86 -14.76 8.54 -0.02
C ALA A 86 -15.53 7.23 0.20
N ALA A 87 -15.71 6.81 1.45
CA ALA A 87 -16.54 5.66 1.78
C ALA A 87 -17.99 5.84 1.31
N GLU A 88 -18.58 7.03 1.50
CA GLU A 88 -19.92 7.34 0.98
C GLU A 88 -20.03 7.21 -0.55
N ARG A 89 -19.00 7.62 -1.29
CA ARG A 89 -18.98 7.53 -2.76
C ARG A 89 -18.66 6.14 -3.29
N LEU A 90 -17.68 5.47 -2.69
CA LEU A 90 -17.18 4.17 -3.14
C LEU A 90 -18.02 3.01 -2.62
N GLY A 91 -18.84 3.25 -1.59
CA GLY A 91 -19.46 2.21 -0.80
C GLY A 91 -18.42 1.44 0.00
N GLU A 92 -18.49 0.11 -0.04
CA GLU A 92 -17.56 -0.75 0.68
C GLU A 92 -16.15 -0.70 0.04
N ILE A 93 -15.18 -0.14 0.77
CA ILE A 93 -13.78 -0.11 0.35
C ILE A 93 -13.16 -1.46 0.67
N LYS A 94 -12.90 -2.26 -0.36
CA LYS A 94 -12.37 -3.61 -0.19
C LYS A 94 -10.92 -3.59 0.29
N CYS A 95 -10.10 -2.73 -0.29
CA CYS A 95 -8.68 -2.64 0.02
C CYS A 95 -8.22 -1.19 0.12
N MET A 96 -7.38 -0.91 1.10
CA MET A 96 -6.65 0.34 1.22
C MET A 96 -5.15 0.09 1.29
N ILE A 97 -4.40 0.80 0.46
CA ILE A 97 -2.94 0.90 0.55
C ILE A 97 -2.61 2.22 1.25
N LEU A 98 -2.09 2.19 2.47
CA LEU A 98 -1.73 3.37 3.27
C LEU A 98 -0.22 3.44 3.50
N ILE A 99 0.44 4.42 2.92
CA ILE A 99 1.87 4.60 3.10
C ILE A 99 2.13 5.97 3.73
N THR A 100 2.94 6.00 4.78
CA THR A 100 3.40 7.23 5.43
C THR A 100 4.91 7.32 5.37
N THR A 101 5.43 8.50 5.65
CA THR A 101 6.85 8.74 5.92
C THR A 101 7.03 9.03 7.40
N GLU A 102 8.23 8.81 7.95
CA GLU A 102 8.53 9.17 9.35
C GLU A 102 8.31 10.66 9.66
N GLN A 103 8.30 11.51 8.62
CA GLN A 103 8.03 12.94 8.77
C GLN A 103 6.55 13.23 9.08
N PHE A 104 5.65 12.28 8.80
CA PHE A 104 4.24 12.36 9.16
C PHE A 104 4.00 11.82 10.57
N ARG A 105 4.10 12.70 11.56
CA ARG A 105 4.02 12.36 13.00
C ARG A 105 2.64 11.86 13.50
N ASN A 106 1.69 11.62 12.61
CA ASN A 106 0.33 11.17 12.94
C ASN A 106 0.01 9.85 12.22
N ASP A 107 1.02 9.11 11.83
CA ASP A 107 0.96 7.85 11.11
C ASP A 107 0.13 6.78 11.85
N GLU A 108 0.44 6.50 13.12
CA GLU A 108 -0.36 5.56 13.93
C GLU A 108 -1.81 6.03 14.08
N LYS A 109 -2.00 7.33 14.35
CA LYS A 109 -3.36 7.90 14.49
C LYS A 109 -4.14 7.81 13.19
N LEU A 110 -3.48 7.93 12.04
CA LEU A 110 -4.08 7.84 10.71
C LEU A 110 -4.48 6.40 10.39
N SER A 111 -3.62 5.41 10.66
CA SER A 111 -3.96 4.00 10.42
C SER A 111 -5.10 3.51 11.32
N GLU A 112 -5.23 4.10 12.50
CA GLU A 112 -6.22 3.69 13.52
C GLU A 112 -7.55 4.48 13.45
N MET A 113 -7.73 5.38 12.48
CA MET A 113 -8.93 6.22 12.41
C MET A 113 -10.20 5.38 12.24
N GLY A 114 -11.26 5.72 12.99
CA GLY A 114 -12.56 5.05 12.87
C GLY A 114 -13.10 5.07 11.44
N ALA A 115 -12.98 6.21 10.74
CA ALA A 115 -13.38 6.31 9.34
C ALA A 115 -12.71 5.28 8.40
N ILE A 116 -11.50 4.82 8.72
CA ILE A 116 -10.81 3.75 7.98
C ILE A 116 -11.27 2.39 8.48
N LYS A 117 -11.20 2.13 9.80
CA LYS A 117 -11.59 0.85 10.40
C LYS A 117 -13.03 0.43 10.11
N ASP A 118 -13.94 1.40 10.06
CA ASP A 118 -15.37 1.14 9.88
C ASP A 118 -15.74 0.87 8.41
N ASN A 119 -14.88 1.26 7.46
CA ASN A 119 -15.24 1.29 6.02
C ASN A 119 -14.29 0.49 5.12
N VAL A 120 -13.17 0.00 5.64
CA VAL A 120 -12.12 -0.69 4.86
C VAL A 120 -12.01 -2.15 5.30
N SER A 121 -12.21 -3.09 4.37
CA SER A 121 -12.13 -4.53 4.68
C SER A 121 -10.70 -5.04 4.87
N SER A 122 -9.72 -4.46 4.19
CA SER A 122 -8.32 -4.87 4.28
C SER A 122 -7.38 -3.67 4.14
N LEU A 123 -6.38 -3.62 5.00
CA LEU A 123 -5.38 -2.57 5.04
C LEU A 123 -4.00 -3.18 4.78
N TRP A 124 -3.28 -2.61 3.81
CA TRP A 124 -1.86 -2.87 3.58
C TRP A 124 -1.12 -1.54 3.65
N GLY A 125 0.00 -1.49 4.36
CA GLY A 125 0.66 -0.21 4.53
C GLY A 125 1.77 -0.20 5.53
N GLY A 126 2.35 0.98 5.73
CA GLY A 126 3.39 1.19 6.71
C GLY A 126 4.17 2.48 6.53
N VAL A 127 5.21 2.61 7.33
CA VAL A 127 6.12 3.76 7.35
C VAL A 127 7.32 3.46 6.45
N VAL A 128 7.59 4.34 5.49
CA VAL A 128 8.73 4.21 4.55
C VAL A 128 9.65 5.42 4.63
N ARG A 129 10.85 5.30 4.05
CA ARG A 129 11.87 6.36 4.08
C ARG A 129 11.43 7.61 3.33
N ASN A 130 10.89 7.45 2.13
CA ASN A 130 10.38 8.58 1.35
C ASN A 130 9.23 8.15 0.43
N LEU A 131 8.35 9.10 0.16
CA LEU A 131 7.21 8.92 -0.71
C LEU A 131 7.15 10.06 -1.73
N THR A 132 7.13 9.69 -3.01
CA THR A 132 7.06 10.65 -4.10
C THR A 132 5.88 10.33 -5.00
N ILE A 133 5.05 11.31 -5.29
CA ILE A 133 4.02 11.22 -6.32
C ILE A 133 4.58 11.85 -7.58
N SER A 134 4.44 11.17 -8.71
CA SER A 134 4.76 11.72 -10.03
C SER A 134 3.54 11.64 -10.93
N LYS A 135 3.12 12.78 -11.47
CA LYS A 135 2.08 12.87 -12.50
C LYS A 135 2.74 13.20 -13.82
N ARG A 136 2.36 12.47 -14.88
CA ARG A 136 2.80 12.78 -16.24
C ARG A 136 1.61 13.19 -17.09
N ASP A 137 1.65 14.44 -17.56
CA ASP A 137 0.62 15.01 -18.40
C ASP A 137 0.82 14.65 -19.89
N THR A 138 -0.14 15.02 -20.74
CA THR A 138 -0.19 14.64 -22.15
C THR A 138 0.88 15.29 -23.01
N ASP A 139 1.41 16.42 -22.58
CA ASP A 139 2.53 17.13 -23.21
C ASP A 139 3.90 16.51 -22.85
N GLY A 140 3.92 15.45 -22.04
CA GLY A 140 5.12 14.75 -21.60
C GLY A 140 5.85 15.43 -20.44
N ILE A 141 5.33 16.55 -19.94
CA ILE A 141 5.80 17.21 -18.72
C ILE A 141 5.46 16.32 -17.53
N SER A 142 6.46 16.10 -16.67
CA SER A 142 6.31 15.32 -15.45
C SER A 142 6.46 16.22 -14.24
N HIS A 143 5.45 16.21 -13.38
CA HIS A 143 5.47 16.89 -12.09
C HIS A 143 5.67 15.87 -10.99
N SER A 144 6.67 16.06 -10.13
CA SER A 144 6.94 15.19 -8.98
C SER A 144 6.92 16.00 -7.69
N GLU A 145 6.24 15.48 -6.68
CA GLU A 145 6.16 16.08 -5.34
C GLU A 145 6.46 15.02 -4.27
N ASN A 146 7.27 15.40 -3.27
CA ASN A 146 7.42 14.58 -2.08
C ASN A 146 6.20 14.77 -1.18
N VAL A 147 5.58 13.66 -0.82
CA VAL A 147 4.40 13.63 0.05
C VAL A 147 4.76 13.01 1.40
N LEU A 148 4.00 13.34 2.42
CA LEU A 148 4.15 12.83 3.78
C LEU A 148 3.38 11.53 3.99
N TRP A 149 2.25 11.37 3.29
CA TRP A 149 1.45 10.16 3.28
C TRP A 149 0.64 10.07 1.98
N ALA A 150 0.26 8.85 1.60
CA ALA A 150 -0.69 8.58 0.53
C ALA A 150 -1.58 7.38 0.89
N ALA A 151 -2.84 7.45 0.48
CA ALA A 151 -3.80 6.36 0.59
C ALA A 151 -4.40 6.06 -0.79
N ILE A 152 -4.32 4.81 -1.24
CA ILE A 152 -5.02 4.31 -2.43
C ILE A 152 -6.20 3.48 -1.95
N LEU A 153 -7.41 3.92 -2.26
CA LEU A 153 -8.66 3.25 -1.92
C LEU A 153 -9.12 2.46 -3.14
N ILE A 154 -9.39 1.17 -2.97
CA ILE A 154 -9.80 0.27 -4.04
C ILE A 154 -11.14 -0.36 -3.65
N ALA A 155 -12.15 -0.14 -4.47
CA ALA A 155 -13.51 -0.63 -4.31
C ALA A 155 -14.03 -1.24 -5.62
N GLY A 156 -15.14 -1.97 -5.53
CA GLY A 156 -15.76 -2.63 -6.68
C GLY A 156 -16.29 -4.02 -6.34
N GLU A 157 -17.34 -4.45 -7.02
CA GLU A 157 -18.02 -5.73 -6.74
C GLU A 157 -17.12 -6.94 -7.02
N GLU A 158 -16.22 -6.83 -8.00
CA GLU A 158 -15.27 -7.88 -8.40
C GLU A 158 -13.96 -7.81 -7.61
N VAL A 159 -13.79 -6.81 -6.75
CA VAL A 159 -12.60 -6.72 -5.89
C VAL A 159 -12.81 -7.59 -4.65
N ARG A 160 -11.81 -8.44 -4.39
CA ARG A 160 -11.68 -9.20 -3.16
C ARG A 160 -10.28 -9.01 -2.63
N SER A 161 -10.17 -8.87 -1.33
CA SER A 161 -8.91 -8.56 -0.66
C SER A 161 -8.93 -9.15 0.74
N TRP A 162 -7.74 -9.48 1.19
CA TRP A 162 -7.46 -10.02 2.51
C TRP A 162 -6.11 -9.47 2.94
N SER A 163 -5.99 -9.16 4.22
CA SER A 163 -4.73 -8.72 4.83
C SER A 163 -4.43 -9.55 6.07
N VAL A 164 -3.15 -9.80 6.32
CA VAL A 164 -2.68 -10.44 7.54
C VAL A 164 -1.49 -9.68 8.08
N VAL A 165 -1.51 -9.38 9.38
CA VAL A 165 -0.34 -8.88 10.10
C VAL A 165 0.38 -10.08 10.69
N ILE A 166 1.64 -10.26 10.33
CA ILE A 166 2.49 -11.30 10.95
C ILE A 166 3.12 -10.68 12.20
N ASP A 167 2.62 -11.08 13.37
CA ASP A 167 3.11 -10.60 14.66
C ASP A 167 4.60 -10.95 14.87
N ARG A 168 5.34 -10.09 15.57
CA ARG A 168 6.76 -10.29 15.92
C ARG A 168 7.04 -11.59 16.68
N LYS A 169 6.03 -12.17 17.35
CA LYS A 169 6.10 -13.46 18.06
C LYS A 169 6.18 -14.64 17.10
N ILE A 170 5.79 -14.47 15.84
CA ILE A 170 5.96 -15.48 14.80
C ILE A 170 7.41 -15.40 14.29
N CYS A 171 8.30 -16.09 15.00
CA CYS A 171 9.74 -16.12 14.75
C CYS A 171 10.26 -17.52 14.34
N THR A 172 9.37 -18.42 13.95
CA THR A 172 9.75 -19.73 13.39
C THR A 172 9.14 -19.91 12.00
N LYS A 173 9.89 -20.54 11.07
CA LYS A 173 9.41 -20.82 9.71
C LYS A 173 8.10 -21.64 9.73
N HIS A 174 8.00 -22.59 10.66
CA HIS A 174 6.79 -23.40 10.83
C HIS A 174 5.57 -22.56 11.24
N ALA A 175 5.70 -21.69 12.25
CA ALA A 175 4.60 -20.83 12.67
C ALA A 175 4.19 -19.82 11.58
N LEU A 176 5.17 -19.29 10.84
CA LEU A 176 4.93 -18.41 9.70
C LEU A 176 4.14 -19.12 8.61
N LYS A 177 4.60 -20.31 8.18
CA LYS A 177 3.93 -21.12 7.17
C LYS A 177 2.51 -21.45 7.58
N LYS A 178 2.32 -21.91 8.82
CA LYS A 178 0.99 -22.20 9.37
C LYS A 178 0.06 -20.98 9.30
N ARG A 179 0.55 -19.79 9.67
CA ARG A 179 -0.25 -18.56 9.61
C ARG A 179 -0.67 -18.19 8.18
N LEU A 180 0.22 -18.40 7.21
CA LEU A 180 -0.08 -18.20 5.79
C LEU A 180 -1.05 -19.25 5.23
N GLU A 181 -0.94 -20.50 5.67
CA GLU A 181 -1.89 -21.58 5.32
C GLU A 181 -3.28 -21.31 5.89
N GLU A 182 -3.40 -20.80 7.13
CA GLU A 182 -4.66 -20.34 7.70
C GLU A 182 -5.33 -19.26 6.83
N MET A 183 -4.54 -18.30 6.33
CA MET A 183 -5.02 -17.30 5.38
C MET A 183 -5.49 -17.98 4.09
N LYS A 184 -4.67 -18.85 3.49
CA LYS A 184 -5.00 -19.58 2.25
C LYS A 184 -6.35 -20.30 2.36
N ASN A 185 -6.62 -20.94 3.49
CA ASN A 185 -7.84 -21.72 3.69
C ASN A 185 -9.10 -20.85 3.85
N LYS A 186 -8.96 -19.57 4.23
CA LYS A 186 -10.06 -18.62 4.37
C LYS A 186 -10.25 -17.71 3.15
N THR A 187 -9.44 -17.89 2.12
CA THR A 187 -9.39 -16.97 0.97
C THR A 187 -9.75 -17.68 -0.33
N THR A 188 -10.25 -16.91 -1.29
CA THR A 188 -10.58 -17.41 -2.63
C THR A 188 -9.81 -16.59 -3.65
N PHE A 189 -8.93 -17.23 -4.40
CA PHE A 189 -8.08 -16.54 -5.36
C PHE A 189 -8.67 -16.59 -6.76
N TYR A 190 -8.51 -15.49 -7.48
CA TYR A 190 -8.93 -15.35 -8.86
C TYR A 190 -7.70 -15.35 -9.77
N ARG A 191 -7.94 -15.42 -11.08
CA ARG A 191 -6.87 -15.37 -12.09
C ARG A 191 -5.96 -14.15 -11.94
N HIS A 192 -6.48 -13.02 -11.49
CA HIS A 192 -5.77 -11.75 -11.36
C HIS A 192 -5.54 -11.38 -9.88
N THR A 193 -4.91 -12.27 -9.13
CA THR A 193 -4.50 -12.02 -7.75
C THR A 193 -3.03 -11.61 -7.67
N VAL A 194 -2.72 -10.64 -6.82
CA VAL A 194 -1.36 -10.21 -6.45
C VAL A 194 -1.23 -10.16 -4.93
N GLY A 195 -0.09 -10.60 -4.41
CA GLY A 195 0.30 -10.45 -3.02
C GLY A 195 1.14 -9.18 -2.83
N LEU A 196 0.82 -8.41 -1.79
CA LEU A 196 1.62 -7.25 -1.37
C LEU A 196 2.22 -7.53 0.01
N MET A 197 3.51 -7.27 0.18
CA MET A 197 4.24 -7.44 1.43
C MET A 197 4.93 -6.14 1.82
N LEU A 198 4.73 -5.72 3.07
CA LEU A 198 5.55 -4.71 3.69
C LEU A 198 6.16 -5.35 4.94
N ALA A 199 7.48 -5.45 4.96
CA ALA A 199 8.22 -6.07 6.05
C ALA A 199 8.97 -5.00 6.85
N CYS A 200 8.92 -5.05 8.17
CA CYS A 200 9.76 -4.20 9.02
C CYS A 200 11.24 -4.49 8.74
N ILE A 201 12.08 -3.46 8.79
CA ILE A 201 13.54 -3.59 8.73
C ILE A 201 14.13 -4.47 9.83
N GLY A 202 13.40 -4.73 10.92
CA GLY A 202 13.79 -5.69 11.95
C GLY A 202 13.53 -7.15 11.57
N ARG A 203 12.80 -7.41 10.48
CA ARG A 203 12.57 -8.75 9.88
C ARG A 203 13.72 -9.11 8.93
N GLY A 204 13.47 -9.99 7.95
CA GLY A 204 14.52 -10.47 7.03
C GLY A 204 15.66 -11.14 7.78
N ASN A 205 16.89 -10.94 7.31
CA ASN A 205 18.08 -11.55 7.91
C ASN A 205 18.27 -11.19 9.40
N SER A 206 17.81 -10.01 9.83
CA SER A 206 17.92 -9.61 11.25
C SER A 206 17.08 -10.47 12.20
N LEU A 207 15.88 -10.91 11.78
CA LEU A 207 15.03 -11.80 12.58
C LEU A 207 15.38 -13.27 12.38
N TRP A 208 15.61 -13.66 11.12
CA TRP A 208 15.68 -15.06 10.72
C TRP A 208 17.10 -15.64 10.70
N GLY A 209 18.13 -14.77 10.66
CA GLY A 209 19.51 -15.19 10.36
C GLY A 209 19.69 -15.73 8.94
N GLU A 210 18.68 -15.54 8.09
CA GLU A 210 18.60 -16.03 6.71
C GLU A 210 17.79 -15.04 5.88
N HIS A 211 18.17 -14.85 4.62
CA HIS A 211 17.48 -13.98 3.68
C HIS A 211 16.22 -14.64 3.11
N SER A 212 15.25 -13.82 2.69
CA SER A 212 14.10 -14.25 1.89
C SER A 212 13.17 -15.24 2.58
N VAL A 213 13.24 -15.39 3.91
CA VAL A 213 12.44 -16.40 4.63
C VAL A 213 10.95 -16.15 4.47
N GLU A 214 10.49 -14.90 4.56
CA GLU A 214 9.06 -14.61 4.51
C GLU A 214 8.52 -14.66 3.10
N ALA A 215 9.25 -14.08 2.14
CA ALA A 215 8.90 -14.12 0.74
C ALA A 215 8.91 -15.56 0.19
N SER A 216 9.93 -16.36 0.51
CA SER A 216 10.00 -17.76 0.06
C SER A 216 8.91 -18.61 0.68
N THR A 217 8.65 -18.47 1.99
CA THR A 217 7.54 -19.17 2.65
C THR A 217 6.19 -18.78 2.06
N PHE A 218 5.98 -17.51 1.71
CA PHE A 218 4.80 -17.09 0.96
C PHE A 218 4.69 -17.81 -0.39
N LYS A 219 5.79 -17.94 -1.14
CA LYS A 219 5.81 -18.66 -2.42
C LYS A 219 5.59 -20.16 -2.28
N GLU A 220 5.99 -20.78 -1.17
CA GLU A 220 5.62 -22.18 -0.88
C GLU A 220 4.10 -22.35 -0.72
N VAL A 221 3.46 -21.42 -0.01
CA VAL A 221 2.02 -21.49 0.26
C VAL A 221 1.20 -21.03 -0.96
N PHE A 222 1.68 -20.03 -1.68
CA PHE A 222 1.02 -19.39 -2.84
C PHE A 222 1.94 -19.39 -4.09
N PRO A 223 2.18 -20.56 -4.69
CA PRO A 223 3.15 -20.71 -5.79
C PRO A 223 2.78 -19.90 -7.04
N ASP A 224 1.50 -19.70 -7.33
CA ASP A 224 1.05 -19.02 -8.55
C ASP A 224 0.75 -17.52 -8.36
N ILE A 225 0.76 -17.03 -7.11
CA ILE A 225 0.45 -15.62 -6.82
C ILE A 225 1.74 -14.79 -6.88
N PRO A 226 1.85 -13.78 -7.76
CA PRO A 226 2.98 -12.86 -7.76
C PRO A 226 3.05 -12.11 -6.43
N LEU A 227 4.25 -11.96 -5.88
CA LEU A 227 4.49 -11.24 -4.62
C LEU A 227 5.36 -10.02 -4.88
N LEU A 228 4.89 -8.84 -4.47
CA LEU A 228 5.62 -7.59 -4.57
C LEU A 228 5.64 -6.89 -3.20
N GLY A 229 6.69 -6.13 -2.92
CA GLY A 229 6.76 -5.47 -1.63
C GLY A 229 7.99 -4.63 -1.40
N THR A 230 8.08 -4.12 -0.18
CA THR A 230 9.17 -3.26 0.28
C THR A 230 9.45 -3.49 1.75
N PHE A 231 10.64 -3.08 2.21
CA PHE A 231 10.95 -2.97 3.63
C PHE A 231 10.63 -1.56 4.16
N GLY A 232 10.06 -1.47 5.37
CA GLY A 232 9.65 -0.23 6.04
C GLY A 232 10.00 -0.23 7.54
N GLN A 233 9.65 0.84 8.24
CA GLN A 233 9.95 1.03 9.68
C GLN A 233 8.77 0.72 10.61
N GLY A 234 7.70 0.16 10.05
CA GLY A 234 6.52 -0.28 10.77
C GLY A 234 5.41 -0.57 9.78
N GLU A 235 4.54 -1.51 10.13
CA GLU A 235 3.45 -2.00 9.28
C GLU A 235 2.10 -1.49 9.77
N PHE A 236 1.23 -1.14 8.82
CA PHE A 236 -0.20 -0.97 9.07
C PHE A 236 -0.92 -2.15 8.44
N GLY A 237 -1.89 -2.71 9.17
CA GLY A 237 -2.73 -3.74 8.62
C GLY A 237 -3.82 -4.17 9.56
N PHE A 238 -4.85 -4.77 8.97
CA PHE A 238 -5.88 -5.48 9.72
C PHE A 238 -5.55 -6.96 9.66
N SER A 239 -5.57 -7.63 10.81
CA SER A 239 -5.58 -9.08 10.83
C SER A 239 -6.97 -9.56 10.43
N PHE A 240 -7.02 -10.51 9.50
CA PHE A 240 -8.22 -11.31 9.36
C PHE A 240 -8.39 -12.16 10.64
N ASP A 241 -9.54 -12.04 11.28
CA ASP A 241 -9.99 -12.94 12.35
C ASP A 241 -10.95 -13.98 11.78
#